data_AF-B0N9T4-F1
#
_entry.id   AF-B0N9T4-F1
#
_cell.length_a   1.000
_cell.length_b   1.000
_cell.length_c   1.000
_cell.angle_alpha   90.00
_cell.angle_beta   90.00
_cell.angle_gamma   90.00
#
_symmetry.space_group_name_H-M   'P 1'
#
loop_
_entity.id
_entity.type
_entity.pdbx_description
1 polymer ?
#
loop_
_entity_poly.entity_id
_entity_poly.type
_entity_poly.pdbx_seq_one_letter_code
_entity_poly.pdbx_strand_id
1 'polypeptide(L)' 'MTTPLFLLRSVELGISIRDLDLLTIGLVLDMWTEKSNDGVKYRRVATQEDFDKF' A
#
# COMPACT_ATOMS: atom_id res chain seq x y z
N MET A 1 10.17 10.05 3.66
CA MET A 1 9.31 10.44 2.52
C MET A 1 9.15 11.95 2.54
N THR A 2 9.40 12.66 1.45
CA THR A 2 9.08 14.10 1.33
C THR A 2 7.73 14.26 0.64
N THR A 3 7.04 15.40 0.83
CA THR A 3 5.72 15.65 0.22
C THR A 3 5.70 15.49 -1.30
N PRO A 4 6.69 15.98 -2.08
CA PRO A 4 6.71 15.76 -3.52
C PRO A 4 6.81 14.27 -3.90
N LEU A 5 7.62 13.50 -3.17
CA LEU A 5 7.76 12.08 -3.41
C LEU A 5 6.47 11.33 -3.07
N PHE A 6 5.79 11.72 -1.98
CA PHE A 6 4.50 11.15 -1.60
C PHE A 6 3.45 11.34 -2.70
N LEU A 7 3.29 12.56 -3.22
CA LEU A 7 2.33 12.85 -4.29
C LEU A 7 2.65 12.08 -5.58
N LEU A 8 3.94 11.92 -5.91
CA LEU A 8 4.35 11.08 -7.03
C LEU A 8 3.90 9.62 -6.83
N ARG A 9 4.09 9.07 -5.62
CA ARG A 9 3.65 7.70 -5.30
C ARG A 9 2.13 7.54 -5.35
N SER A 10 1.38 8.53 -4.88
CA SER A 10 -0.09 8.53 -5.02
C SER A 10 -0.51 8.43 -6.48
N VAL A 11 0.10 9.22 -7.37
CA VAL A 11 -0.21 9.18 -8.80
C VAL A 11 0.26 7.87 -9.45
N GLU A 12 1.40 7.30 -9.06
CA GLU A 12 1.86 5.98 -9.51
C GLU A 12 0.92 4.85 -9.13
N LEU A 13 0.19 4.99 -8.01
CA LEU A 13 -0.87 4.08 -7.58
C LEU A 13 -2.21 4.32 -8.30
N GLY A 14 -2.30 5.36 -9.12
CA GLY A 14 -3.54 5.76 -9.79
C GLY A 14 -4.52 6.51 -8.88
N ILE A 15 -4.05 6.99 -7.71
CA ILE A 15 -4.87 7.75 -6.78
C ILE A 15 -4.91 9.20 -7.24
N SER A 16 -6.11 9.71 -7.49
CA SER A 16 -6.32 11.13 -7.76
C SER A 16 -5.95 11.96 -6.53
N ILE A 17 -5.28 13.09 -6.75
CA ILE A 17 -4.93 14.03 -5.66
C ILE A 17 -6.17 14.49 -4.89
N ARG A 18 -7.33 14.55 -5.57
CA ARG A 18 -8.60 14.95 -4.96
C ARG A 18 -9.12 13.95 -3.93
N ASP A 19 -8.75 12.67 -4.06
CA ASP A 19 -9.24 11.59 -3.20
C ASP A 19 -8.29 11.35 -2.01
N LEU A 20 -7.19 12.10 -1.91
CA LEU A 20 -6.21 11.98 -0.82
C LEU A 20 -6.75 12.46 0.53
N ASP A 21 -7.85 13.19 0.56
CA ASP A 21 -8.53 13.57 1.82
C ASP A 21 -9.24 12.39 2.48
N LEU A 22 -9.61 11.36 1.72
CA LEU A 22 -10.20 10.12 2.20
C LEU A 22 -9.18 9.12 2.73
N LEU A 23 -7.88 9.35 2.49
CA LEU A 23 -6.83 8.39 2.74
C LEU A 23 -5.78 8.96 3.70
N THR A 24 -5.28 8.13 4.60
CA THR A 24 -4.15 8.51 5.44
C THR A 24 -2.83 8.30 4.68
N ILE A 25 -1.81 9.08 5.05
CA ILE A 25 -0.45 8.91 4.50
C ILE A 25 0.03 7.46 4.70
N GLY A 26 -0.26 6.85 5.86
CA GLY A 26 0.12 5.46 6.15
C GLY A 26 -0.50 4.46 5.17
N LEU A 27 -1.81 4.58 4.91
CA LEU A 27 -2.52 3.66 4.01
C LEU A 27 -1.95 3.72 2.57
N VAL A 28 -1.64 4.92 2.08
CA VAL A 28 -1.02 5.09 0.75
C VAL A 28 0.38 4.47 0.69
N LEU A 29 1.16 4.57 1.78
CA LEU A 29 2.47 3.96 1.88
C LEU A 29 2.40 2.43 1.93
N ASP A 30 1.42 1.87 2.63
CA ASP A 30 1.21 0.43 2.71
C ASP A 30 0.85 -0.12 1.33
N MET A 31 -0.09 0.50 0.61
CA MET A 31 -0.44 0.11 -0.76
C MET A 31 0.75 0.20 -1.72
N TRP A 32 1.59 1.25 -1.59
CA TRP A 32 2.80 1.38 -2.39
C TRP A 32 3.83 0.28 -2.09
N THR A 33 3.95 -0.11 -0.82
CA THR A 33 4.83 -1.20 -0.39
C THR A 33 4.33 -2.53 -0.93
N GLU A 34 3.03 -2.82 -0.83
CA GLU A 34 2.43 -4.03 -1.39
C GLU A 34 2.59 -4.11 -2.91
N LYS A 35 2.32 -3.02 -3.63
CA LYS A 35 2.58 -2.94 -5.08
C LYS A 35 4.04 -3.24 -5.43
N SER A 36 4.98 -2.75 -4.63
CA SER A 36 6.42 -3.04 -4.83
C SER A 36 6.76 -4.51 -4.56
N ASN A 37 5.95 -5.18 -3.74
CA ASN A 37 6.09 -6.58 -3.39
C ASN A 37 5.29 -7.53 -4.30
N ASP A 38 4.56 -7.04 -5.31
CA ASP A 38 3.76 -7.89 -6.23
C ASP A 38 4.58 -9.00 -6.91
N GLY A 39 5.88 -8.78 -7.12
CA GLY A 39 6.80 -9.77 -7.70
C GLY A 39 7.46 -10.72 -6.68
N VAL A 40 7.25 -10.50 -5.39
CA VAL A 40 7.93 -11.24 -4.31
C VAL A 40 7.19 -12.54 -4.03
N LYS A 41 7.88 -13.67 -4.26
CA LYS A 41 7.38 -14.99 -3.84
C LYS A 41 7.66 -15.18 -2.35
N TYR A 42 6.67 -14.90 -1.52
CA TYR A 42 6.73 -15.21 -0.09
C TYR A 42 6.80 -16.73 0.11
N ARG A 43 7.69 -17.19 1.01
CA ARG A 43 7.82 -18.61 1.37
C ARG A 43 6.54 -19.16 2.04
N ARG A 44 5.81 -18.29 2.74
CA ARG A 44 4.54 -18.59 3.40
C ARG A 44 3.62 -17.40 3.18
N VAL A 45 2.44 -17.66 2.64
CA VAL A 45 1.34 -16.70 2.57
C VAL A 45 0.39 -17.03 3.72
N ALA A 46 0.02 -16.02 4.51
CA ALA A 46 -0.95 -16.22 5.59
C ALA A 46 -2.30 -16.60 4.99
N THR A 47 -2.92 -17.64 5.55
CA THR A 47 -4.23 -18.15 5.13
C THR A 47 -5.32 -17.63 6.05
N GLN A 48 -6.58 -17.78 5.66
CA GLN A 48 -7.72 -17.44 6.52
C GLN A 48 -7.64 -18.16 7.88
N GLU A 49 -7.19 -19.42 7.92
CA GLU A 49 -6.97 -20.17 9.17
C GLU A 49 -5.91 -19.53 10.10
N ASP A 50 -4.94 -18.80 9.55
CA ASP A 50 -3.96 -18.08 10.38
C ASP A 50 -4.58 -16.83 11.02
N PHE A 51 -5.52 -16.17 10.32
CA PHE A 51 -6.28 -15.02 10.84
C PHE A 51 -7.32 -15.44 11.89
N ASP A 52 -8.02 -16.55 11.67
CA ASP A 52 -9.07 -17.05 12.58
C ASP A 52 -8.50 -17.53 13.94
N LYS A 53 -7.17 -17.69 14.05
CA LYS A 53 -6.45 -18.06 15.29
C LYS A 53 -6.02 -16.86 16.15
N PHE A 54 -6.22 -15.64 15.66
CA PHE A 54 -5.86 -14.39 16.35
C PHE A 54 -7.06 -13.82 17.11
#